data_AF-A0A521CBR2-F1
#
_entry.id   AF-A0A521CBR2-F1
#
_cell.length_a   1.000
_cell.length_b   1.000
_cell.length_c   1.000
_cell.angle_alpha   90.00
_cell.angle_beta   90.00
_cell.angle_gamma   90.00
#
_symmetry.space_group_name_H-M   'P 1'
#
loop_
_entity.id
_entity.type
_entity.pdbx_description
1 polymer ?
#
loop_
_entity_poly.entity_id
_entity_poly.type
_entity_poly.pdbx_seq_one_letter_code
_entity_poly.pdbx_strand_id
1 'polypeptide(L)' 'MSDIHLRLREYYVKGSYRGFYKVKEQRFRMAGITFVTFANGEKEIFATGPFREGALEAAFKQIDNYYAKQQYRSQAV' A
#
# COMPACT_ATOMS: atom_id res chain seq x y z
N MET A 1 14.93 10.83 0.90
CA MET A 1 13.58 10.82 0.28
C MET A 1 13.48 9.55 -0.54
N SER A 2 13.01 8.48 0.07
CA SER A 2 12.85 7.19 -0.59
C SER A 2 11.78 7.29 -1.68
N ASP A 3 12.09 6.70 -2.83
CA ASP A 3 11.55 7.03 -4.14
C ASP A 3 10.07 6.62 -4.32
N ILE A 4 9.16 7.40 -3.73
CA ILE A 4 7.72 7.18 -3.86
C ILE A 4 7.28 7.20 -5.32
N HIS A 5 7.96 7.99 -6.16
CA HIS A 5 7.72 8.03 -7.60
C HIS A 5 8.01 6.70 -8.29
N LEU A 6 9.14 6.05 -7.96
CA LEU A 6 9.43 4.71 -8.48
C LEU A 6 8.40 3.67 -8.02
N ARG A 7 7.99 3.71 -6.74
CA ARG A 7 6.99 2.76 -6.21
C ARG A 7 5.61 2.95 -6.85
N LEU A 8 5.20 4.21 -7.00
CA LEU A 8 3.96 4.56 -7.70
C LEU A 8 4.04 4.12 -9.17
N ARG A 9 5.17 4.37 -9.84
CA ARG A 9 5.38 3.93 -11.23
C ARG A 9 5.29 2.42 -11.35
N GLU A 10 5.96 1.68 -10.48
CA GLU A 10 5.88 0.21 -10.44
C GLU A 10 4.42 -0.25 -10.29
N TYR A 11 3.71 0.31 -9.32
CA TYR A 11 2.30 0.01 -9.09
C TYR A 11 1.42 0.35 -10.31
N TYR A 12 1.61 1.51 -10.94
CA TYR A 12 0.81 1.91 -12.10
C TYR A 12 1.10 1.05 -13.34
N VAL A 13 2.33 0.56 -13.50
CA VAL A 13 2.71 -0.35 -14.60
C VAL A 13 2.19 -1.76 -14.34
N LYS A 14 2.34 -2.28 -13.12
CA LYS A 14 2.01 -3.68 -12.79
C LYS A 14 0.56 -3.90 -12.35
N GLY A 15 -0.13 -2.84 -11.93
CA GLY A 15 -1.44 -2.92 -11.26
C GLY A 15 -1.39 -3.46 -9.83
N SER A 16 -0.21 -3.84 -9.33
CA SER A 16 0.02 -4.39 -7.99
C SER A 16 1.34 -3.89 -7.42
N TYR A 17 1.46 -3.94 -6.09
CA TYR A 17 2.69 -3.58 -5.37
C TYR A 17 3.07 -4.73 -4.45
N ARG A 18 4.23 -5.37 -4.70
CA ARG A 18 4.74 -6.52 -3.93
C ARG A 18 3.69 -7.64 -3.73
N GLY A 19 2.94 -7.97 -4.77
CA GLY A 19 1.89 -9.01 -4.74
C GLY A 19 0.55 -8.54 -4.15
N PHE A 20 0.47 -7.34 -3.59
CA PHE A 20 -0.80 -6.75 -3.16
C PHE A 20 -1.47 -6.01 -4.31
N TYR A 21 -2.72 -6.36 -4.61
CA TYR A 21 -3.58 -5.66 -5.57
C TYR A 21 -4.60 -4.78 -4.84
N LYS A 22 -5.01 -3.70 -5.50
CA LYS A 22 -6.02 -2.80 -4.95
C LYS A 22 -7.40 -3.43 -5.09
N VAL A 23 -8.07 -3.64 -3.97
CA VAL A 23 -9.42 -4.23 -3.91
C VAL A 23 -10.48 -3.14 -3.91
N LYS A 24 -10.26 -2.08 -3.13
CA LYS A 24 -11.23 -1.01 -2.94
C LYS A 24 -10.55 0.35 -2.91
N GLU A 25 -11.22 1.35 -3.47
CA GLU A 25 -10.85 2.75 -3.34
C GLU A 25 -12.12 3.56 -3.06
N GLN A 26 -12.10 4.38 -2.02
CA GLN A 26 -13.19 5.28 -1.68
C GLN A 26 -12.66 6.69 -1.47
N ARG A 27 -13.14 7.63 -2.28
CA ARG A 27 -12.73 9.04 -2.21
C ARG A 27 -13.81 9.87 -1.53
N PHE A 28 -13.46 10.53 -0.44
CA PHE A 28 -14.31 11.48 0.26
C PHE A 28 -13.94 12.89 -0.18
N ARG A 29 -14.53 13.33 -1.30
CA ARG A 29 -14.20 14.62 -1.95
C ARG A 29 -14.31 15.82 -1.00
N MET A 30 -15.36 15.85 -0.17
CA MET A 30 -15.57 16.93 0.80
C MET A 30 -14.51 16.98 1.90
N ALA A 31 -13.92 15.83 2.24
CA ALA A 31 -12.89 15.73 3.28
C ALA A 31 -11.47 15.77 2.73
N GLY A 32 -11.27 15.72 1.41
CA GLY A 32 -9.94 15.60 0.79
C GLY A 32 -9.23 14.26 1.07
N ILE A 33 -9.95 13.26 1.58
CA ILE A 33 -9.38 11.99 2.05
C ILE A 33 -9.71 10.88 1.06
N THR A 34 -8.74 10.01 0.80
CA THR A 34 -8.95 8.75 0.07
C THR A 34 -8.62 7.57 0.95
N PHE A 35 -9.49 6.56 0.92
CA PHE A 35 -9.27 5.26 1.54
C PHE A 35 -8.96 4.26 0.43
N VAL A 36 -7.95 3.43 0.66
CA VAL A 36 -7.60 2.32 -0.22
C VAL A 36 -7.46 1.04 0.58
N THR A 37 -7.94 -0.05 0.00
CA THR A 37 -7.74 -1.41 0.51
C THR A 37 -6.92 -2.20 -0.49
N PHE A 38 -5.86 -2.82 0.00
CA PHE A 38 -5.00 -3.72 -0.75
C PHE A 38 -5.07 -5.13 -0.15
N ALA A 39 -5.04 -6.15 -1.00
CA ALA A 39 -4.99 -7.54 -0.56
C ALA A 39 -4.03 -8.35 -1.42
N ASN A 40 -3.45 -9.41 -0.85
CA ASN A 40 -2.61 -10.39 -1.57
C ASN A 40 -3.20 -11.81 -1.52
N GLY A 41 -4.46 -11.96 -1.10
CA GLY A 41 -5.12 -13.26 -0.89
C GLY A 41 -5.00 -13.82 0.53
N GLU A 42 -4.03 -13.37 1.32
CA GLU A 42 -3.83 -13.82 2.71
C GLU A 42 -4.05 -12.69 3.73
N LYS A 43 -3.66 -11.47 3.34
CA LYS A 43 -3.69 -10.29 4.19
C LYS A 43 -4.34 -9.13 3.47
N GLU A 44 -5.17 -8.40 4.22
CA GLU A 44 -5.70 -7.10 3.83
C GLU A 44 -4.97 -5.98 4.56
N ILE A 45 -4.70 -4.89 3.82
CA ILE A 45 -4.10 -3.67 4.30
C ILE A 45 -5.03 -2.51 3.96
N PHE A 46 -5.42 -1.79 5.01
CA PHE A 46 -6.26 -0.60 4.92
C PHE A 46 -5.40 0.63 5.12
N ALA A 47 -5.48 1.57 4.18
CA ALA A 47 -4.74 2.81 4.26
C ALA A 47 -5.64 4.00 3.91
N THR A 48 -5.31 5.13 4.49
CA THR A 48 -5.98 6.40 4.21
C THR A 48 -4.93 7.48 4.08
N GLY A 49 -5.23 8.53 3.31
CA GLY A 49 -4.35 9.66 3.14
C GLY A 49 -4.98 10.81 2.37
N PRO A 50 -4.28 11.95 2.32
CA PRO A 50 -4.69 13.08 1.51
C PRO A 50 -4.63 12.67 0.04
N PHE A 51 -5.78 12.76 -0.63
CA PHE A 51 -5.92 12.34 -2.03
C PHE A 51 -5.42 10.90 -2.29
N ARG A 52 -5.32 10.51 -3.56
CA ARG A 52 -5.01 9.14 -3.94
C ARG A 52 -3.56 8.75 -3.62
N GLU A 53 -2.59 9.61 -3.94
CA GLU A 53 -1.18 9.27 -3.80
C GLU A 53 -0.75 9.16 -2.33
N GLY A 54 -1.29 10.00 -1.44
CA GLY A 54 -1.04 9.90 -0.01
C GLY A 54 -1.58 8.59 0.57
N ALA A 55 -2.77 8.17 0.14
CA ALA A 55 -3.33 6.88 0.55
C ALA A 55 -2.53 5.68 0.02
N LEU A 56 -2.03 5.77 -1.22
CA LEU A 56 -1.15 4.75 -1.82
C LEU A 56 0.20 4.68 -1.10
N GLU A 57 0.82 5.82 -0.79
CA GLU A 57 2.07 5.85 -0.03
C GLU A 57 1.91 5.19 1.35
N ALA A 58 0.82 5.52 2.06
CA ALA A 58 0.50 4.90 3.33
C ALA A 58 0.29 3.38 3.21
N ALA A 59 -0.37 2.92 2.13
CA ALA A 59 -0.52 1.50 1.85
C ALA A 59 0.83 0.82 1.59
N PHE A 60 1.68 1.41 0.75
CA PHE A 60 2.99 0.84 0.40
C PHE A 60 3.91 0.74 1.61
N LYS A 61 3.92 1.75 2.49
CA LYS A 61 4.66 1.70 3.76
C LYS A 61 4.18 0.54 4.65
N GLN A 62 2.87 0.33 4.75
CA GLN A 62 2.32 -0.79 5.52
C GLN A 62 2.68 -2.15 4.90
N ILE A 63 2.65 -2.27 3.57
CA ILE A 63 3.07 -3.49 2.84
C ILE A 63 4.55 -3.77 3.08
N ASP A 64 5.42 -2.77 2.96
CA ASP A 64 6.85 -2.91 3.22
C ASP A 64 7.10 -3.37 4.66
N ASN A 65 6.42 -2.76 5.63
CA ASN A 65 6.51 -3.13 7.04
C ASN A 65 6.01 -4.55 7.31
N TYR A 66 4.96 -4.99 6.62
CA TYR A 66 4.44 -6.35 6.73
C TYR A 66 5.49 -7.38 6.32
N TYR A 67 6.16 -7.18 5.18
CA TYR A 67 7.24 -8.07 4.74
C TYR A 67 8.49 -7.97 5.60
N ALA A 68 8.87 -6.77 6.07
CA ALA A 68 10.00 -6.62 6.99
C ALA A 68 9.78 -7.40 8.30
N LYS A 69 8.56 -7.35 8.85
CA LYS A 69 8.19 -8.13 10.04
C LYS A 69 8.19 -9.64 9.79
N GLN A 70 7.76 -10.08 8.61
CA GLN A 70 7.84 -11.49 8.25
C GLN A 70 9.27 -11.98 8.13
N GLN A 71 10.15 -11.23 7.46
CA GLN A 71 11.56 -11.57 7.33
C GLN A 71 12.25 -11.70 8.70
N TYR A 72 11.92 -10.83 9.65
CA TYR A 72 12.43 -10.92 11.02
C TYR A 72 11.95 -12.20 11.73
N ARG A 73 10.67 -12.56 11.58
CA ARG A 73 10.14 -13.80 12.16
C ARG A 73 10.78 -15.05 11.56
N SER A 74 11.09 -15.05 10.27
CA SER A 74 11.74 -16.18 9.60
C SER A 74 13.22 -16.35 9.95
N GLN A 75 13.90 -15.30 10.44
CA GLN A 75 15.31 -15.35 10.86
C GLN A 75 15.49 -15.66 12.36
N ALA A 76 14.41 -15.61 13.14
CA ALA A 76 14.41 -15.90 14.57
C ALA A 76 14.10 -17.37 14.90
N VAL A 77 14.09 -18.25 13.88
CA VAL A 77 13.85 -19.70 13.98
C VAL A 77 15.10 -20.45 13.56
#